data_AF-A0A6P6CH86-F1
#
_entry.id   AF-A0A6P6CH86-F1
#
_cell.length_a   1.000
_cell.length_b   1.000
_cell.length_c   1.000
_cell.angle_alpha   90.00
_cell.angle_beta   90.00
_cell.angle_gamma   90.00
#
_symmetry.space_group_name_H-M   'P 1'
#
loop_
_entity.id
_entity.type
_entity.pdbx_description
1 polymer ?
#
loop_
_entity_poly.entity_id
_entity_poly.type
_entity_poly.pdbx_seq_one_letter_code
_entity_poly.pdbx_strand_id
1 'polypeptide(L)'
;MPGRSSSNSGSTGFISFSSVESALSSLKNFQSCISSGMDTASSVALDLVETQTEVSSEYSMDKAMVEFAMMDRELNHYVKAVQSAINHVKEERPEKIPDLKLLVEKKFLALQNKNSDADFQNNEKFVQFKQQLKELKKQSGRPKEDGRRSECDKIKDKEASRAGNERDGLQADREADGTEGVDEDMIVTQSQTNFICPITQLEMKKPVKNKVCGHTYEEEAIVRMIESKHKRRKKA
;
A
#
# COMPACT_ATOMS: atom_id res chain seq x y z
N MET A 1 55.66 -42.53 -42.14
CA MET A 1 55.19 -41.18 -41.78
C MET A 1 54.27 -41.28 -40.57
N PRO A 2 54.59 -40.68 -39.40
CA PRO A 2 53.66 -40.64 -38.28
C PRO A 2 52.73 -39.44 -38.48
N GLY A 3 51.45 -39.71 -38.75
CA GLY A 3 50.47 -38.69 -39.10
C GLY A 3 49.22 -38.83 -38.27
N ARG A 4 49.01 -37.81 -37.43
CA ARG A 4 47.74 -37.32 -36.88
C ARG A 4 47.20 -38.02 -35.64
N SER A 5 47.65 -37.48 -34.50
CA SER A 5 46.85 -37.38 -33.29
C SER A 5 45.51 -36.73 -33.63
N SER A 6 44.44 -37.52 -33.59
CA SER A 6 43.07 -37.02 -33.64
C SER A 6 42.83 -36.16 -32.41
N SER A 7 42.88 -34.84 -32.59
CA SER A 7 42.36 -33.87 -31.64
C SER A 7 40.88 -34.15 -31.43
N ASN A 8 40.57 -34.77 -30.28
CA ASN A 8 39.23 -34.92 -29.76
C ASN A 8 38.69 -33.51 -29.49
N SER A 9 38.06 -32.91 -30.49
CA SER A 9 37.30 -31.68 -30.34
C SER A 9 36.17 -31.95 -29.36
N GLY A 10 36.44 -31.67 -28.09
CA GLY A 10 35.44 -31.68 -27.04
C GLY A 10 34.30 -30.77 -27.49
N SER A 11 33.16 -31.38 -27.78
CA SER A 11 31.90 -30.68 -27.96
C SER A 11 31.60 -29.96 -26.65
N THR A 12 32.01 -28.71 -26.52
CA THR A 12 31.48 -27.82 -25.49
C THR A 12 30.02 -27.59 -25.88
N GLY A 13 29.14 -28.45 -25.37
CA GLY A 13 27.72 -28.43 -25.68
C GLY A 13 27.19 -27.02 -25.40
N PHE A 14 26.68 -26.36 -26.43
CA PHE A 14 25.99 -25.09 -26.28
C PHE A 14 24.81 -25.28 -25.31
N ILE A 15 24.83 -24.54 -24.20
CA ILE A 15 23.74 -24.56 -23.23
C ILE A 15 22.62 -23.68 -23.79
N SER A 16 21.46 -24.26 -24.03
CA SER A 16 20.26 -23.51 -24.41
C SER A 16 19.59 -22.92 -23.18
N PHE A 17 19.20 -21.65 -23.26
CA PHE A 17 18.47 -20.94 -22.21
C PHE A 17 17.04 -20.55 -22.64
N SER A 18 16.56 -21.03 -23.77
CA SER A 18 15.28 -20.61 -24.37
C SER A 18 14.09 -20.81 -23.43
N SER A 19 14.02 -21.94 -22.72
CA SER A 19 12.97 -22.21 -21.73
C SER A 19 13.03 -21.23 -20.55
N VAL A 20 14.23 -20.86 -20.10
CA VAL A 20 14.42 -19.89 -19.01
C VAL A 20 14.05 -18.49 -19.48
N GLU A 21 14.47 -18.09 -20.68
CA GLU A 21 14.14 -16.81 -21.29
C GLU A 21 12.63 -16.65 -21.52
N SER A 22 11.96 -17.72 -21.93
CA SER A 22 10.50 -17.77 -22.07
C SER A 22 9.81 -17.61 -20.71
N ALA A 23 10.20 -18.40 -19.70
CA ALA A 23 9.65 -18.30 -18.35
C ALA A 23 9.89 -16.90 -17.74
N LEU A 24 11.06 -16.31 -17.98
CA LEU A 24 11.39 -14.95 -17.51
C LEU A 24 10.53 -13.89 -18.20
N SER A 25 10.20 -14.08 -19.47
CA SER A 25 9.30 -13.20 -20.21
C SER A 25 7.87 -13.28 -19.69
N SER A 26 7.38 -14.49 -19.40
CA SER A 26 6.09 -14.67 -18.71
C SER A 26 6.08 -14.02 -17.33
N LEU A 27 7.17 -14.14 -16.57
CA LEU A 27 7.30 -13.52 -15.24
C LEU A 27 7.27 -11.99 -15.32
N LYS A 28 7.91 -11.38 -16.32
CA LYS A 28 7.87 -9.92 -16.53
C LYS A 28 6.46 -9.39 -16.75
N ASN A 29 5.56 -10.17 -17.35
CA ASN A 29 4.20 -9.73 -17.62
C ASN A 29 3.42 -9.42 -16.32
N PHE A 30 3.83 -9.95 -15.17
CA PHE A 30 3.25 -9.62 -13.86
C PHE A 30 3.47 -8.16 -13.44
N GLN A 31 4.38 -7.42 -14.07
CA GLN A 31 4.50 -5.97 -13.85
C GLN A 31 3.18 -5.24 -14.14
N SER A 32 2.39 -5.73 -15.10
CA SER A 32 1.05 -5.17 -15.38
C SER A 32 0.08 -5.35 -14.20
N CYS A 33 0.12 -6.49 -13.52
CA CYS A 33 -0.70 -6.75 -12.34
C CYS A 33 -0.29 -5.83 -11.17
N ILE A 34 1.00 -5.64 -10.95
CA ILE A 34 1.52 -4.73 -9.92
C ILE A 34 1.07 -3.30 -10.23
N SER A 35 1.25 -2.87 -11.47
CA SER A 35 0.85 -1.56 -11.97
C SER A 35 -0.64 -1.28 -11.79
N SER A 36 -1.51 -2.25 -12.10
CA SER A 36 -2.97 -2.17 -11.90
C SER A 36 -3.34 -2.12 -10.41
N GLY A 37 -2.64 -2.89 -9.57
CA GLY A 37 -2.79 -2.85 -8.11
C GLY A 37 -2.44 -1.47 -7.55
N MET A 38 -1.39 -0.83 -8.05
CA MET A 38 -1.03 0.54 -7.70
C MET A 38 -2.12 1.55 -8.12
N ASP A 39 -2.68 1.44 -9.32
CA ASP A 39 -3.74 2.34 -9.78
C ASP A 39 -5.00 2.23 -8.90
N THR A 40 -5.40 0.99 -8.60
CA THR A 40 -6.51 0.71 -7.69
C THR A 40 -6.24 1.30 -6.31
N ALA A 41 -5.03 1.08 -5.79
CA ALA A 41 -4.65 1.58 -4.48
C ALA A 41 -4.65 3.12 -4.42
N SER A 42 -4.21 3.77 -5.49
CA SER A 42 -4.24 5.22 -5.65
C SER A 42 -5.68 5.74 -5.66
N SER A 43 -6.55 5.17 -6.48
CA SER A 43 -7.96 5.58 -6.59
C SER A 43 -8.65 5.51 -5.23
N VAL A 44 -8.56 4.36 -4.55
CA VAL A 44 -9.17 4.17 -3.24
C VAL A 44 -8.62 5.19 -2.22
N ALA A 45 -7.31 5.47 -2.24
CA ALA A 45 -6.73 6.45 -1.34
C ALA A 45 -7.26 7.87 -1.57
N LEU A 46 -7.48 8.25 -2.83
CA LEU A 46 -8.02 9.56 -3.19
C LEU A 46 -9.47 9.67 -2.74
N ASP A 47 -10.31 8.69 -3.05
CA ASP A 47 -11.73 8.65 -2.66
C ASP A 47 -11.91 8.74 -1.12
N LEU A 48 -11.04 8.07 -0.36
CA LEU A 48 -11.05 8.13 1.11
C LEU A 48 -10.73 9.53 1.64
N VAL A 49 -9.80 10.24 1.00
CA VAL A 49 -9.46 11.63 1.38
C VAL A 49 -10.59 12.59 1.00
N GLU A 50 -11.24 12.39 -0.15
CA GLU A 50 -12.37 13.23 -0.59
C GLU A 50 -13.58 13.11 0.32
N THR A 51 -13.89 11.88 0.77
CA THR A 51 -15.03 11.60 1.64
C THR A 51 -14.78 11.92 3.12
N GLN A 52 -13.56 12.33 3.49
CA GLN A 52 -13.12 12.53 4.88
C GLN A 52 -13.34 11.29 5.76
N THR A 53 -13.27 10.10 5.16
CA THR A 53 -13.45 8.84 5.88
C THR A 53 -12.23 8.61 6.79
N GLU A 54 -12.46 8.49 8.11
CA GLU A 54 -11.41 8.12 9.05
C GLU A 54 -11.00 6.66 8.84
N VAL A 55 -9.84 6.43 8.21
CA VAL A 55 -9.29 5.09 8.02
C VAL A 55 -8.30 4.79 9.15
N SER A 56 -8.41 3.60 9.74
CA SER A 56 -7.41 3.09 10.69
C SER A 56 -6.02 3.15 10.07
N SER A 57 -5.05 3.68 10.83
CA SER A 57 -3.64 3.77 10.39
C SER A 57 -3.02 2.42 9.96
N GLU A 58 -3.62 1.29 10.38
CA GLU A 58 -3.20 -0.08 10.00
C GLU A 58 -3.51 -0.43 8.53
N TYR A 59 -4.51 0.23 7.92
CA TYR A 59 -4.96 0.01 6.54
C TYR A 59 -4.74 1.24 5.64
N SER A 60 -3.62 1.94 5.81
CA SER A 60 -3.28 3.04 4.92
C SER A 60 -2.91 2.50 3.53
N MET A 61 -3.58 3.02 2.50
CA MET A 61 -3.24 2.77 1.10
C MET A 61 -1.79 3.19 0.78
N ASP A 62 -1.18 4.09 1.57
CA ASP A 62 0.26 4.38 1.48
C ASP A 62 1.11 3.12 1.66
N LYS A 63 0.74 2.23 2.59
CA LYS A 63 1.48 1.00 2.88
C LYS A 63 1.35 0.01 1.73
N ALA A 64 0.14 -0.18 1.21
CA ALA A 64 -0.11 -1.01 0.03
C ALA A 64 0.70 -0.51 -1.17
N MET A 65 0.76 0.81 -1.36
CA MET A 65 1.53 1.42 -2.43
C MET A 65 3.04 1.18 -2.30
N VAL A 66 3.58 1.22 -1.08
CA VAL A 66 4.98 0.85 -0.80
C VAL A 66 5.22 -0.63 -1.11
N GLU A 67 4.32 -1.52 -0.71
CA GLU A 67 4.44 -2.97 -0.95
C GLU A 67 4.46 -3.29 -2.46
N PHE A 68 3.59 -2.66 -3.26
CA PHE A 68 3.63 -2.80 -4.72
C PHE A 68 4.92 -2.26 -5.33
N ALA A 69 5.40 -1.10 -4.87
CA ALA A 69 6.66 -0.52 -5.36
C ALA A 69 7.86 -1.43 -5.02
N MET A 70 7.87 -2.05 -3.84
CA MET A 70 8.89 -3.04 -3.46
C MET A 70 8.82 -4.28 -4.34
N MET A 71 7.61 -4.80 -4.60
CA MET A 71 7.40 -5.97 -5.44
C MET A 71 7.88 -5.74 -6.88
N ASP A 72 7.60 -4.57 -7.47
CA ASP A 72 8.08 -4.24 -8.82
C ASP A 72 9.61 -4.17 -8.87
N ARG A 73 10.26 -3.57 -7.86
CA ARG A 73 11.72 -3.54 -7.75
C ARG A 73 12.31 -4.95 -7.66
N GLU A 74 11.77 -5.80 -6.79
CA GLU A 74 12.24 -7.17 -6.60
C GLU A 74 12.09 -8.00 -7.88
N LEU A 75 10.95 -7.89 -8.55
CA LEU A 75 10.70 -8.53 -9.84
C LEU A 75 11.75 -8.11 -10.88
N ASN A 76 11.99 -6.81 -11.01
CA ASN A 76 13.02 -6.27 -11.91
C ASN A 76 14.43 -6.74 -11.56
N HIS A 77 14.78 -6.79 -10.27
CA HIS A 77 16.08 -7.28 -9.81
C HIS A 77 16.28 -8.76 -10.12
N TYR A 78 15.25 -9.58 -9.90
CA TYR A 78 15.31 -11.00 -10.20
C TYR A 78 15.51 -11.24 -11.69
N VAL A 79 14.74 -10.53 -12.52
CA VAL A 79 14.90 -10.53 -13.98
C VAL A 79 16.33 -10.19 -14.40
N LYS A 80 16.88 -9.08 -13.87
CA LYS A 80 18.25 -8.65 -14.19
C LYS A 80 19.29 -9.67 -13.73
N ALA A 81 19.10 -10.27 -12.56
CA ALA A 81 20.01 -11.30 -12.03
C ALA A 81 20.04 -12.54 -12.91
N VAL A 82 18.88 -13.04 -13.34
CA VAL A 82 18.78 -14.20 -14.25
C VAL A 82 19.43 -13.89 -15.60
N GLN A 83 19.12 -12.73 -16.21
CA GLN A 83 19.74 -12.32 -17.47
C GLN A 83 21.26 -12.19 -17.36
N SER A 84 21.76 -11.59 -16.27
CA SER A 84 23.19 -11.45 -16.02
C SER A 84 23.89 -12.79 -15.77
N ALA A 85 23.21 -13.77 -15.16
CA ALA A 85 23.73 -15.13 -15.01
C ALA A 85 23.81 -15.86 -16.36
N ILE A 86 22.76 -15.74 -17.19
CA ILE A 86 22.74 -16.32 -18.54
C ILE A 86 23.88 -15.74 -19.38
N ASN A 87 24.05 -14.42 -19.39
CA ASN A 87 25.10 -13.75 -20.17
C ASN A 87 26.51 -14.18 -19.70
N HIS A 88 26.73 -14.25 -18.39
CA HIS A 88 28.00 -14.73 -17.82
C HIS A 88 28.36 -16.14 -18.33
N VAL A 89 27.40 -17.06 -18.43
CA VAL A 89 27.67 -18.43 -18.92
C VAL A 89 27.86 -18.44 -20.44
N LYS A 90 27.10 -17.65 -21.20
CA LYS A 90 27.21 -17.55 -22.66
C LYS A 90 28.54 -16.93 -23.10
N GLU A 91 29.00 -15.88 -22.42
CA GLU A 91 30.17 -15.08 -22.78
C GLU A 91 31.48 -15.66 -22.25
N GLU A 92 31.53 -16.00 -20.95
CA GLU A 92 32.78 -16.47 -20.33
C GLU A 92 33.11 -17.92 -20.68
N ARG A 93 32.15 -18.67 -21.23
CA ARG A 93 32.25 -20.10 -21.60
C ARG A 93 33.10 -20.89 -20.59
N PRO A 94 32.68 -20.92 -19.32
CA PRO A 94 33.50 -21.49 -18.26
C PRO A 94 33.76 -22.98 -18.52
N GLU A 95 34.99 -23.44 -18.26
CA GLU A 95 35.41 -24.85 -18.44
C GLU A 95 34.51 -25.83 -17.67
N LYS A 96 33.97 -25.39 -16.54
CA LYS A 96 32.98 -26.10 -15.74
C LYS A 96 31.73 -25.22 -15.59
N ILE A 97 30.56 -25.82 -15.86
CA ILE A 97 29.28 -25.14 -15.67
C ILE A 97 29.14 -24.74 -14.19
N PRO A 98 28.96 -23.45 -13.88
CA PRO A 98 28.77 -23.00 -12.50
C PRO A 98 27.40 -23.43 -11.99
N ASP A 99 27.22 -23.43 -10.66
CA ASP A 99 25.90 -23.55 -10.06
C ASP A 99 25.06 -22.33 -10.44
N LEU A 100 24.14 -22.52 -11.38
CA LEU A 100 23.30 -21.44 -11.92
C LEU A 100 22.40 -20.84 -10.86
N LYS A 101 21.89 -21.66 -9.93
CA LYS A 101 21.03 -21.18 -8.85
C LYS A 101 21.83 -20.26 -7.93
N LEU A 102 23.00 -20.71 -7.48
CA LEU A 102 23.88 -19.92 -6.64
C LEU A 102 24.35 -18.63 -7.34
N LEU A 103 24.63 -18.69 -8.64
CA LEU A 103 25.03 -17.54 -9.44
C LEU A 103 23.93 -16.49 -9.53
N VAL A 104 22.68 -16.90 -9.76
CA VAL A 104 21.51 -16.02 -9.77
C VAL A 104 21.28 -15.42 -8.39
N GLU A 105 21.30 -16.22 -7.33
CA GLU A 105 21.13 -15.76 -5.95
C GLU A 105 22.19 -14.71 -5.56
N LYS A 106 23.46 -14.95 -5.89
CA LYS A 106 24.55 -14.01 -5.64
C LYS A 106 24.34 -12.68 -6.39
N LYS A 107 23.96 -12.74 -7.67
CA LYS A 107 23.69 -11.54 -8.48
C LYS A 107 22.46 -10.78 -7.98
N PHE A 108 21.42 -11.49 -7.56
CA PHE A 108 20.20 -10.91 -7.00
C PHE A 108 20.46 -10.21 -5.67
N LEU A 109 21.15 -10.87 -4.73
CA LEU A 109 21.55 -10.26 -3.46
C LEU A 109 22.44 -9.04 -3.66
N ALA A 110 23.36 -9.07 -4.64
CA ALA A 110 24.20 -7.91 -4.96
C ALA A 110 23.38 -6.71 -5.48
N LEU A 111 22.26 -6.94 -6.16
CA LEU A 111 21.32 -5.89 -6.55
C LEU A 111 20.53 -5.39 -5.33
N GLN A 112 20.03 -6.30 -4.48
CA GLN A 112 19.29 -5.94 -3.27
C GLN A 112 20.13 -5.15 -2.26
N ASN A 113 21.42 -5.45 -2.12
CA ASN A 113 22.32 -4.73 -1.22
C ASN A 113 22.57 -3.27 -1.64
N LYS A 114 22.21 -2.90 -2.87
CA LYS A 114 22.27 -1.53 -3.38
C LYS A 114 20.94 -0.80 -3.28
N ASN A 115 19.90 -1.47 -2.79
CA ASN A 115 18.59 -0.86 -2.58
C ASN A 115 18.69 0.31 -1.61
N SER A 116 17.99 1.39 -1.93
CA SER A 116 17.82 2.55 -1.07
C SER A 116 16.36 2.96 -1.04
N ASP A 117 15.91 3.61 0.04
CA ASP A 117 14.58 4.23 0.09
C ASP A 117 14.44 5.36 -0.94
N ALA A 118 15.56 5.90 -1.45
CA ALA A 118 15.54 6.81 -2.58
C ALA A 118 14.95 6.16 -3.86
N ASP A 119 14.96 4.83 -3.97
CA ASP A 119 14.46 4.12 -5.15
C ASP A 119 12.95 4.25 -5.33
N PHE A 120 12.20 4.57 -4.26
CA PHE A 120 10.76 4.86 -4.37
C PHE A 120 10.49 6.10 -5.23
N GLN A 121 11.46 7.00 -5.37
CA GLN A 121 11.37 8.16 -6.26
C GLN A 121 11.53 7.79 -7.74
N ASN A 122 12.06 6.60 -8.05
CA ASN A 122 12.16 6.10 -9.42
C ASN A 122 10.86 5.45 -9.91
N ASN A 123 9.94 5.11 -9.00
CA ASN A 123 8.64 4.58 -9.37
C ASN A 123 7.68 5.75 -9.64
N GLU A 124 7.46 6.04 -10.92
CA GLU A 124 6.65 7.17 -11.39
C GLU A 124 5.26 7.18 -10.76
N LYS A 125 4.60 6.01 -10.66
CA LYS A 125 3.27 5.88 -10.06
C LYS A 125 3.26 6.21 -8.57
N PHE A 126 4.28 5.77 -7.84
CA PHE A 126 4.42 6.08 -6.41
C PHE A 126 4.60 7.60 -6.19
N VAL A 127 5.42 8.24 -7.02
CA VAL A 127 5.65 9.69 -6.96
C VAL A 127 4.38 10.46 -7.29
N GLN A 128 3.68 10.08 -8.37
CA GLN A 128 2.41 10.68 -8.77
C GLN A 128 1.37 10.56 -7.66
N PHE A 129 1.20 9.36 -7.08
CA PHE A 129 0.31 9.12 -5.95
C PHE A 129 0.59 10.05 -4.76
N LYS A 130 1.85 10.15 -4.34
CA LYS A 130 2.26 11.04 -3.24
C LYS A 130 1.96 12.51 -3.53
N GLN A 131 2.18 12.93 -4.78
CA GLN A 131 1.91 14.30 -5.21
C GLN A 131 0.40 14.60 -5.20
N GLN A 132 -0.43 13.71 -5.76
CA GLN A 132 -1.88 13.85 -5.80
C GLN A 132 -2.48 13.95 -4.39
N LEU A 133 -2.07 13.08 -3.47
CA LEU A 133 -2.52 13.14 -2.08
C LEU A 133 -2.16 14.46 -1.39
N LYS A 134 -0.98 15.02 -1.68
CA LYS A 134 -0.54 16.30 -1.11
C LYS A 134 -1.40 17.46 -1.61
N GLU A 135 -1.74 17.46 -2.90
CA GLU A 135 -2.59 18.49 -3.51
C GLU A 135 -4.03 18.41 -3.00
N LEU A 136 -4.59 17.20 -2.94
CA LEU A 136 -5.96 16.97 -2.48
C LEU A 136 -6.13 17.39 -1.00
N LYS A 137 -5.19 17.02 -0.14
CA LYS A 137 -5.18 17.44 1.28
C LYS A 137 -5.16 18.96 1.46
N LYS A 138 -4.42 19.67 0.60
CA LYS A 138 -4.38 21.15 0.62
C LYS A 138 -5.73 21.77 0.26
N GLN A 139 -6.50 21.13 -0.63
CA GLN A 139 -7.82 21.60 -1.05
C GLN A 139 -8.89 21.32 -0.01
N SER A 140 -8.84 20.15 0.66
CA SER A 140 -9.76 19.77 1.74
C SER A 140 -9.57 20.57 3.04
N GLY A 141 -8.42 21.22 3.25
CA GLY A 141 -8.11 22.00 4.46
C GLY A 141 -8.65 23.43 4.49
N ARG A 142 -9.52 23.84 3.56
CA ARG A 142 -10.21 25.14 3.66
C ARG A 142 -11.44 24.97 4.56
N PRO A 143 -11.58 25.70 5.69
CA PRO A 143 -12.85 25.78 6.37
C PRO A 143 -13.86 26.39 5.39
N LYS A 144 -14.97 25.68 5.14
CA LYS A 144 -16.17 26.33 4.61
C LYS A 144 -16.58 27.35 5.67
N GLU A 145 -16.33 28.63 5.45
CA GLU A 145 -16.90 29.68 6.28
C GLU A 145 -18.41 29.50 6.30
N ASP A 146 -18.95 29.44 7.52
CA ASP A 146 -20.37 29.34 7.83
C ASP A 146 -21.16 30.48 7.17
N GLY A 147 -21.75 30.19 6.01
CA GLY A 147 -22.80 30.98 5.40
C GLY A 147 -24.19 30.63 5.94
N ARG A 148 -24.36 30.44 7.26
CA ARG A 148 -25.69 30.38 7.88
C ARG A 148 -25.81 31.44 8.96
N ARG A 149 -26.04 32.68 8.52
CA ARG A 149 -26.63 33.72 9.36
C ARG A 149 -28.12 33.38 9.52
N SER A 150 -28.43 32.42 10.40
CA SER A 150 -29.79 32.21 10.90
C SER A 150 -30.01 33.23 12.01
N GLU A 151 -30.66 34.34 11.66
CA GLU A 151 -31.25 35.26 12.62
C GLU A 151 -32.45 34.59 13.28
N CYS A 152 -32.29 34.15 14.51
CA CYS A 152 -33.43 33.87 15.39
C CYS A 152 -32.96 33.76 16.84
N ASP A 153 -32.95 34.90 17.54
CA ASP A 153 -33.26 34.95 18.97
C ASP A 153 -33.57 36.39 19.40
N LYS A 154 -34.82 36.81 19.15
CA LYS A 154 -35.50 37.81 19.97
C LYS A 154 -36.99 37.44 20.05
N ILE A 155 -37.31 36.53 20.96
CA ILE A 155 -38.65 36.45 21.54
C ILE A 155 -38.80 37.68 22.44
N LYS A 156 -39.60 38.65 22.01
CA LYS A 156 -40.29 39.59 22.91
C LYS A 156 -41.69 39.85 22.39
N ASP A 157 -42.60 39.71 23.32
CA ASP A 157 -44.05 39.76 23.20
C ASP A 157 -44.54 41.08 22.61
N LYS A 158 -45.63 41.01 21.83
CA LYS A 158 -46.75 41.96 21.93
C LYS A 158 -47.97 41.50 21.12
N GLU A 159 -49.09 41.42 21.84
CA GLU A 159 -50.45 41.31 21.31
C GLU A 159 -50.79 42.45 20.33
N ALA A 160 -51.58 42.14 19.30
CA ALA A 160 -52.85 42.82 19.00
C ALA A 160 -53.50 42.27 17.71
N SER A 161 -54.72 41.75 17.88
CA SER A 161 -55.91 42.08 17.08
C SER A 161 -56.03 41.70 15.59
N ARG A 162 -57.01 40.81 15.36
CA ARG A 162 -58.26 41.07 14.60
C ARG A 162 -58.33 40.73 13.09
N ALA A 163 -59.22 39.76 12.83
CA ALA A 163 -60.21 39.61 11.75
C ALA A 163 -59.79 39.28 10.31
N GLY A 164 -60.36 38.18 9.80
CA GLY A 164 -61.20 38.24 8.58
C GLY A 164 -60.80 37.35 7.39
N ASN A 165 -61.75 36.48 7.00
CA ASN A 165 -62.11 35.99 5.65
C ASN A 165 -61.15 35.07 4.87
N GLU A 166 -61.62 33.85 4.50
CA GLU A 166 -62.24 33.45 3.20
C GLU A 166 -61.24 33.51 2.03
N ARG A 167 -61.14 32.62 1.03
CA ARG A 167 -61.66 31.33 0.54
C ARG A 167 -60.81 31.04 -0.74
N ASP A 168 -61.04 29.93 -1.43
CA ASP A 168 -60.49 29.50 -2.75
C ASP A 168 -59.02 29.03 -2.75
N GLY A 169 -58.62 27.93 -3.38
CA GLY A 169 -59.31 27.00 -4.27
C GLY A 169 -58.29 26.35 -5.24
N LEU A 170 -58.50 25.07 -5.56
CA LEU A 170 -58.04 24.35 -6.77
C LEU A 170 -56.61 23.78 -6.84
N GLN A 171 -56.51 22.52 -6.38
CA GLN A 171 -56.16 21.31 -7.15
C GLN A 171 -55.59 21.47 -8.58
N ALA A 172 -54.48 20.81 -8.87
CA ALA A 172 -54.22 20.15 -10.16
C ALA A 172 -53.15 19.05 -9.99
N ASP A 173 -53.56 17.85 -10.39
CA ASP A 173 -52.81 16.59 -10.36
C ASP A 173 -51.67 16.57 -11.38
N ARG A 174 -50.59 15.82 -11.09
CA ARG A 174 -49.90 14.99 -12.09
C ARG A 174 -48.94 13.99 -11.44
N GLU A 175 -49.27 12.73 -11.71
CA GLU A 175 -48.50 11.53 -11.42
C GLU A 175 -47.26 11.41 -12.33
N ALA A 176 -46.18 10.81 -11.84
CA ALA A 176 -45.59 9.58 -12.40
C ALA A 176 -44.19 9.30 -11.82
N ASP A 177 -43.92 8.00 -11.66
CA ASP A 177 -42.63 7.33 -11.58
C ASP A 177 -42.01 7.13 -10.18
N GLY A 178 -42.57 6.13 -9.47
CA GLY A 178 -41.92 5.50 -8.34
C GLY A 178 -40.94 4.43 -8.84
N THR A 179 -39.66 4.79 -8.92
CA THR A 179 -38.58 3.79 -8.89
C THR A 179 -38.28 3.50 -7.42
N GLU A 180 -38.52 2.25 -7.02
CA GLU A 180 -38.22 1.75 -5.69
C GLU A 180 -36.71 1.81 -5.44
N GLY A 181 -36.28 2.83 -4.71
CA GLY A 181 -34.98 2.87 -4.07
C GLY A 181 -34.98 1.92 -2.87
N VAL A 182 -34.38 0.75 -3.04
CA VAL A 182 -33.98 -0.08 -1.90
C VAL A 182 -32.62 0.42 -1.45
N ASP A 183 -32.62 1.42 -0.57
CA ASP A 183 -31.44 1.83 0.18
C ASP A 183 -31.39 0.94 1.44
N GLU A 184 -30.74 -0.23 1.33
CA GLU A 184 -30.42 -1.00 2.52
C GLU A 184 -29.29 -0.27 3.26
N ASP A 185 -29.63 0.41 4.35
CA ASP A 185 -28.70 1.08 5.25
C ASP A 185 -27.54 0.13 5.63
N MET A 186 -26.35 0.41 5.11
CA MET A 186 -25.12 -0.29 5.49
C MET A 186 -24.74 0.10 6.92
N ILE A 187 -24.99 -0.79 7.88
CA ILE A 187 -24.64 -0.57 9.29
C ILE A 187 -23.12 -0.70 9.46
N VAL A 188 -22.42 0.44 9.57
CA VAL A 188 -20.99 0.48 9.91
C VAL A 188 -20.82 0.10 11.38
N THR A 189 -20.22 -1.06 11.64
CA THR A 189 -19.84 -1.44 13.02
C THR A 189 -18.46 -0.88 13.35
N GLN A 190 -18.40 -0.02 14.37
CA GLN A 190 -17.14 0.51 14.90
C GLN A 190 -16.34 -0.63 15.55
N SER A 191 -15.19 -0.98 14.97
CA SER A 191 -14.24 -1.85 15.66
C SER A 191 -13.58 -1.04 16.78
N GLN A 192 -13.83 -1.42 18.04
CA GLN A 192 -13.20 -0.78 19.19
C GLN A 192 -11.71 -1.14 19.20
N THR A 193 -10.86 -0.21 18.79
CA THR A 193 -9.41 -0.33 18.92
C THR A 193 -9.01 0.19 20.30
N ASN A 194 -8.45 -0.69 21.13
CA ASN A 194 -8.03 -0.32 22.49
C ASN A 194 -6.73 0.48 22.42
N PHE A 195 -6.81 1.79 22.66
CA PHE A 195 -5.65 2.70 22.70
C PHE A 195 -4.86 2.63 24.01
N ILE A 196 -5.24 1.74 24.93
CA ILE A 196 -4.64 1.63 26.26
C ILE A 196 -3.55 0.56 26.26
N CYS A 197 -2.35 0.92 26.72
CA CYS A 197 -1.23 -0.01 26.86
C CYS A 197 -1.50 -1.02 27.99
N PRO A 198 -1.40 -2.34 27.75
CA PRO A 198 -1.58 -3.34 28.80
C PRO A 198 -0.55 -3.30 29.94
N ILE A 199 0.61 -2.64 29.75
CA ILE A 199 1.69 -2.55 30.75
C ILE A 199 1.54 -1.30 31.61
N THR A 200 1.34 -0.13 30.98
CA THR A 200 1.25 1.14 31.70
C THR A 200 -0.18 1.52 32.07
N GLN A 201 -1.18 0.89 31.44
CA GLN A 201 -2.60 1.24 31.55
C GLN A 201 -2.89 2.70 31.17
N LEU A 202 -1.98 3.30 30.39
CA LEU A 202 -2.11 4.64 29.84
C LEU A 202 -2.33 4.56 28.33
N GLU A 203 -2.83 5.65 27.76
CA GLU A 203 -2.92 5.81 26.31
C GLU A 203 -1.54 5.65 25.65
N MET A 204 -1.49 4.83 24.60
CA MET A 204 -0.27 4.57 23.84
C MET A 204 0.07 5.77 22.95
N LYS A 205 1.28 6.29 23.12
CA LYS A 205 1.89 7.31 22.26
C LYS A 205 2.68 6.69 21.11
N LYS A 206 3.33 5.55 21.34
CA LYS A 206 4.14 4.84 20.34
C LYS A 206 3.86 3.34 20.38
N PRO A 207 2.77 2.87 19.75
CA PRO A 207 2.34 1.47 19.81
C PRO A 207 3.30 0.54 19.04
N VAL A 208 3.70 -0.56 19.68
CA VAL A 208 4.51 -1.64 19.09
C VAL A 208 3.86 -3.01 19.32
N LYS A 209 3.84 -3.86 18.29
CA LYS A 209 3.14 -5.16 18.29
C LYS A 209 4.11 -6.32 18.45
N ASN A 210 3.82 -7.24 19.37
CA ASN A 210 4.56 -8.50 19.46
C ASN A 210 4.21 -9.40 18.27
N LYS A 211 5.23 -9.84 17.51
CA LYS A 211 5.06 -10.71 16.33
C LYS A 211 4.44 -12.08 16.64
N VAL A 212 4.56 -12.58 17.87
CA VAL A 212 4.07 -13.91 18.25
C VAL A 212 2.63 -13.88 18.75
N CYS A 213 2.30 -12.96 19.67
CA CYS A 213 0.99 -12.94 20.32
C CYS A 213 0.08 -11.78 19.90
N GLY A 214 0.54 -10.90 19.00
CA GLY A 214 -0.28 -9.83 18.41
C GLY A 214 -0.65 -8.69 19.35
N HIS A 215 -0.28 -8.75 20.64
CA HIS A 215 -0.54 -7.66 21.58
C HIS A 215 0.27 -6.42 21.26
N THR A 216 -0.38 -5.26 21.40
CA THR A 216 0.20 -3.94 21.22
C THR A 216 0.56 -3.32 22.58
N TYR A 217 1.72 -2.69 22.66
CA TYR A 217 2.24 -2.07 23.87
C TYR A 217 2.81 -0.68 23.55
N GLU A 218 2.96 0.17 24.57
CA GLU A 218 3.80 1.35 24.47
C GLU A 218 5.28 0.94 24.37
N GLU A 219 6.01 1.48 23.38
CA GLU A 219 7.40 1.11 23.08
C GLU A 219 8.30 1.23 24.32
N GLU A 220 8.25 2.36 25.00
CA GLU A 220 9.10 2.60 26.18
C GLU A 220 8.76 1.65 27.34
N ALA A 221 7.50 1.20 27.44
CA ALA A 221 7.06 0.29 28.49
C ALA A 221 7.60 -1.13 28.26
N ILE A 222 7.46 -1.64 27.04
CA ILE A 222 7.91 -3.00 26.72
C ILE A 222 9.44 -3.10 26.71
N VAL A 223 10.16 -2.09 26.20
CA VAL A 223 11.63 -2.06 26.22
C VAL A 223 12.15 -2.10 27.66
N ARG A 224 11.64 -1.23 28.54
CA ARG A 224 12.01 -1.24 29.97
C ARG A 224 11.72 -2.57 30.66
N MET A 225 10.60 -3.21 30.35
CA MET A 225 10.25 -4.52 30.91
C MET A 225 11.21 -5.62 30.44
N ILE A 226 11.59 -5.63 29.16
CA ILE A 226 12.54 -6.59 28.59
C ILE A 226 13.92 -6.42 29.20
N GLU A 227 14.44 -5.19 29.27
CA GLU A 227 15.76 -4.90 29.85
C GLU A 227 15.84 -5.30 31.33
N SER A 228 14.78 -5.02 32.09
CA SER A 228 14.69 -5.38 33.51
C SER A 228 14.74 -6.89 33.73
N LYS A 229 14.08 -7.68 32.86
CA LYS A 229 14.16 -9.15 32.89
C LYS A 229 15.58 -9.65 32.57
N HIS A 230 16.25 -9.07 31.58
CA HIS A 230 17.63 -9.45 31.25
C HIS A 230 18.62 -9.12 32.38
N LYS A 231 18.47 -7.97 33.06
CA LYS A 231 19.29 -7.61 34.22
C LYS A 231 19.11 -8.58 35.39
N ARG A 232 17.90 -9.07 35.64
CA ARG A 232 17.63 -10.08 36.69
C ARG A 232 18.24 -11.44 36.37
N ARG A 233 18.22 -11.87 35.09
CA ARG A 233 18.83 -13.13 34.65
C ARG A 233 20.37 -13.13 34.68
N LYS A 234 21.01 -11.96 34.64
CA LYS A 234 22.49 -11.83 34.77
C LYS A 234 23.00 -11.80 36.22
N LYS A 235 22.09 -11.62 37.19
CA LYS A 235 22.41 -11.57 38.63
C LYS A 235 22.07 -12.87 39.35
N ALA A 236 21.52 -13.86 38.64
CA ALA A 236 21.12 -15.16 39.16
C ALA A 236 22.08 -16.24 38.64
#